data_AF-A0A2P2EDN7-F1
#
_entry.id   AF-A0A2P2EDN7-F1
#
_cell.length_a   1.000
_cell.length_b   1.000
_cell.length_c   1.000
_cell.angle_alpha   90.00
_cell.angle_beta   90.00
_cell.angle_gamma   90.00
#
_symmetry.space_group_name_H-M   'P 1'
#
loop_
_entity.id
_entity.type
_entity.pdbx_description
1 polymer ?
#
loop_
_entity_poly.entity_id
_entity_poly.type
_entity_poly.pdbx_seq_one_letter_code
_entity_poly.pdbx_strand_id
1 'polypeptide(L)'
;MFSDPDREREDALYQDSLTTAQHTSAALSQWATAYGEEDPQSAWILTPYDIWMKNPHYQGAPVPHPEDDSFHDQDEGKSKTVDPDDLEDPF
;
A
#
# COMPACT_ATOMS: atom_id res chain seq x y z
N MET A 1 -23.76 19.91 21.36
CA MET A 1 -22.31 19.94 21.63
C MET A 1 -21.81 21.17 20.91
N PHE A 2 -21.46 22.23 21.62
CA PHE A 2 -20.96 23.46 20.99
C PHE A 2 -19.47 23.26 20.69
N SER A 3 -19.00 23.63 19.50
CA SER A 3 -17.57 23.65 19.19
C SER A 3 -16.85 24.57 20.18
N ASP A 4 -15.68 24.14 20.65
CA ASP A 4 -14.83 24.94 21.49
C ASP A 4 -14.11 25.98 20.61
N PRO A 5 -14.40 27.28 20.77
CA PRO A 5 -13.89 28.31 19.88
C PRO A 5 -12.37 28.51 19.99
N ASP A 6 -11.75 28.11 21.12
CA ASP A 6 -10.29 28.14 21.23
C ASP A 6 -9.66 27.03 20.39
N ARG A 7 -10.24 25.83 20.43
CA ARG A 7 -9.80 24.72 19.57
C ARG A 7 -9.91 25.05 18.08
N GLU A 8 -11.03 25.63 17.65
CA GLU A 8 -11.23 26.02 16.24
C GLU A 8 -10.19 27.06 15.79
N ARG A 9 -9.81 27.98 16.68
CA ARG A 9 -8.75 28.97 16.41
C ARG A 9 -7.38 28.30 16.29
N GLU A 10 -7.05 27.38 17.19
CA GLU A 10 -5.79 26.62 17.16
C GLU A 10 -5.67 25.79 15.89
N ASP A 11 -6.73 25.08 15.51
CA ASP A 11 -6.79 24.29 14.28
C ASP A 11 -6.60 25.19 13.04
N ALA A 12 -7.26 26.36 12.99
CA ALA A 12 -7.09 27.30 11.88
C ALA A 12 -5.65 27.82 11.75
N LEU A 13 -5.02 28.17 12.87
CA LEU A 13 -3.61 28.60 12.88
C LEU A 13 -2.67 27.47 12.44
N TYR A 14 -2.96 26.23 12.85
CA TYR A 14 -2.20 25.07 12.40
C TYR A 14 -2.34 24.88 10.88
N GLN A 15 -3.56 24.91 10.35
CA GLN A 15 -3.81 24.75 8.91
C GLN A 15 -3.14 25.86 8.07
N ASP A 16 -3.14 27.11 8.54
CA ASP A 16 -2.47 28.24 7.89
C ASP A 16 -0.93 28.10 7.90
N SER A 17 -0.38 27.45 8.93
CA SER A 17 1.06 27.20 9.05
C SER A 17 1.58 26.08 8.13
N LEU A 18 0.69 25.26 7.55
CA LEU A 18 1.08 24.12 6.73
C LEU A 18 1.44 24.53 5.30
N THR A 19 2.49 23.90 4.78
CA THR A 19 2.89 24.03 3.38
C THR A 19 1.95 23.27 2.45
N THR A 20 1.93 23.64 1.17
CA THR A 20 1.17 22.92 0.13
C THR A 20 1.46 21.42 0.13
N ALA A 21 2.72 21.02 0.28
CA ALA A 21 3.10 19.60 0.29
C ALA A 21 2.47 18.84 1.48
N GLN A 22 2.40 19.47 2.66
CA GLN A 22 1.77 18.88 3.83
C GLN A 22 0.25 18.75 3.65
N HIS A 23 -0.41 19.76 3.08
CA HIS A 23 -1.83 19.70 2.70
C HIS A 23 -2.11 18.57 1.73
N THR A 24 -1.31 18.45 0.66
CA THR A 24 -1.46 17.37 -0.32
C THR A 24 -1.28 16.00 0.33
N SER A 25 -0.27 15.82 1.17
CA SER A 25 -0.04 14.55 1.88
C SER A 25 -1.21 14.17 2.81
N ALA A 26 -1.75 15.15 3.54
CA ALA A 26 -2.93 14.94 4.39
C ALA A 26 -4.17 14.56 3.56
N ALA A 27 -4.40 15.27 2.44
CA ALA A 27 -5.52 14.99 1.54
C ALA A 27 -5.43 13.58 0.92
N LEU A 28 -4.24 13.16 0.47
CA LEU A 28 -4.02 11.80 -0.05
C LEU A 28 -4.29 10.72 1.02
N SER A 29 -3.89 10.98 2.26
CA SER A 29 -4.12 10.06 3.38
C SER A 29 -5.61 9.94 3.73
N GLN A 30 -6.33 11.07 3.73
CA GLN A 30 -7.78 11.10 3.92
C GLN A 30 -8.50 10.37 2.78
N TRP A 31 -8.06 10.57 1.54
CA TRP A 31 -8.59 9.86 0.37
C TRP A 31 -8.44 8.34 0.51
N ALA A 32 -7.23 7.87 0.82
CA ALA A 32 -6.95 6.44 0.98
C ALA A 32 -7.78 5.81 2.11
N THR A 33 -8.05 6.57 3.17
CA THR A 33 -8.93 6.12 4.28
C THR A 33 -10.37 5.99 3.79
N ALA A 34 -10.93 7.05 3.20
CA ALA A 34 -12.33 7.07 2.77
C ALA A 34 -12.64 5.98 1.72
N TYR A 35 -11.82 5.88 0.67
CA TYR A 35 -12.02 4.87 -0.38
C TYR A 35 -11.60 3.48 0.06
N GLY A 36 -10.62 3.37 0.96
CA GLY A 36 -10.20 2.10 1.53
C GLY A 36 -11.27 1.43 2.38
N GLU A 37 -12.12 2.23 3.05
CA GLU A 37 -13.30 1.72 3.78
C GLU A 37 -14.35 1.11 2.83
N GLU A 38 -14.53 1.68 1.64
CA GLU A 38 -15.47 1.19 0.63
C GLU A 38 -14.98 -0.09 -0.06
N ASP A 39 -13.66 -0.22 -0.30
CA ASP A 39 -13.03 -1.41 -0.87
C ASP A 39 -11.87 -1.94 0.01
N PRO A 40 -12.18 -2.66 1.09
CA PRO A 40 -11.17 -3.22 1.99
C PRO A 40 -10.46 -4.46 1.40
N GLN A 41 -10.84 -4.93 0.21
CA GLN A 41 -10.20 -6.08 -0.45
C GLN A 41 -9.00 -5.66 -1.31
N SER A 42 -8.91 -4.38 -1.67
CA SER A 42 -7.79 -3.82 -2.42
C SER A 42 -6.68 -3.33 -1.49
N ALA A 43 -5.45 -3.81 -1.69
CA ALA A 43 -4.28 -3.39 -0.90
C ALA A 43 -3.80 -1.95 -1.22
N TRP A 44 -4.13 -1.46 -2.41
CA TRP A 44 -3.69 -0.18 -2.94
C TRP A 44 -4.88 0.60 -3.52
N ILE A 45 -4.92 1.90 -3.24
CA ILE A 45 -5.93 2.84 -3.73
C ILE A 45 -5.26 3.85 -4.66
N LEU A 46 -5.73 3.95 -5.90
CA LEU A 46 -5.28 4.99 -6.82
C LEU A 46 -6.00 6.30 -6.50
N THR A 47 -5.22 7.35 -6.26
CA THR A 47 -5.76 8.70 -6.02
C THR A 47 -5.93 9.47 -7.33
N PRO A 48 -6.72 10.57 -7.37
CA PRO A 48 -6.91 11.40 -8.56
C PRO A 48 -5.64 12.10 -9.05
N TYR A 49 -4.58 12.08 -8.25
CA TYR A 49 -3.27 12.64 -8.58
C TYR A 49 -2.33 11.60 -9.20
N ASP A 50 -2.85 10.44 -9.59
CA ASP A 50 -2.08 9.32 -10.14
C ASP A 50 -1.01 8.80 -9.17
N ILE A 51 -1.35 8.80 -7.88
CA ILE A 51 -0.49 8.28 -6.80
C ILE A 51 -1.20 7.11 -6.17
N TRP A 52 -0.51 5.98 -6.09
CA TRP A 52 -0.93 4.79 -5.37
C TRP A 52 -0.68 4.96 -3.86
N MET A 53 -1.75 4.87 -3.07
CA MET A 53 -1.70 4.92 -1.61
C MET A 53 -2.01 3.55 -1.03
N LYS A 54 -1.31 3.16 0.03
CA LYS A 54 -1.62 1.92 0.76
C LYS A 54 -2.99 2.05 1.43
N ASN A 55 -3.83 1.03 1.26
CA ASN A 55 -5.14 0.99 1.92
C ASN A 55 -4.97 0.65 3.42
N PRO A 56 -5.38 1.53 4.36
CA PRO A 56 -5.29 1.25 5.79
C PRO A 56 -6.31 0.20 6.28
N HIS A 57 -7.36 -0.08 5.51
CA HIS A 57 -8.41 -1.05 5.84
C HIS A 57 -8.13 -2.46 5.31
N TYR A 58 -7.14 -2.62 4.43
CA TYR A 58 -6.77 -3.91 3.87
C TYR A 58 -6.12 -4.82 4.91
N GLN A 59 -6.66 -6.03 5.08
CA GLN A 59 -6.21 -7.03 6.07
C GLN A 59 -5.69 -8.33 5.43
N GLY A 60 -5.59 -8.38 4.09
CA GLY A 60 -5.10 -9.54 3.38
C GLY A 60 -3.57 -9.70 3.46
N ALA A 61 -3.06 -10.70 2.73
CA ALA A 61 -1.63 -10.92 2.63
C ALA A 61 -0.92 -9.71 1.99
N PRO A 62 0.34 -9.41 2.33
CA PRO A 62 1.07 -8.32 1.69
C PRO A 62 1.09 -8.48 0.16
N VAL A 63 0.57 -7.46 -0.54
CA VAL A 63 0.57 -7.39 -2.01
C VAL A 63 1.65 -6.37 -2.43
N PRO A 64 2.45 -6.66 -3.46
CA PRO A 64 3.38 -5.68 -4.03
C PRO A 64 2.69 -4.41 -4.49
N HIS A 65 3.45 -3.33 -4.60
CA HIS A 65 2.97 -2.11 -5.24
C HIS A 65 2.60 -2.40 -6.70
N PRO A 66 1.50 -1.84 -7.25
CA PRO A 66 1.06 -2.15 -8.62
C PRO A 66 2.08 -1.83 -9.70
N GLU A 67 2.99 -0.89 -9.43
CA GLU A 67 4.08 -0.48 -10.34
C GLU A 67 5.42 -1.14 -10.04
N ASP A 68 5.48 -2.05 -9.06
CA ASP A 68 6.69 -2.81 -8.78
C ASP A 68 6.78 -4.01 -9.75
N ASP A 69 7.63 -3.89 -10.77
CA ASP A 69 7.88 -4.92 -11.81
C ASP A 69 8.55 -6.20 -11.28
N SER A 70 8.84 -6.29 -9.97
CA SER A 70 9.52 -7.42 -9.33
C SER A 70 8.76 -8.76 -9.38
N PHE A 71 7.57 -8.83 -9.98
CA PHE A 71 6.73 -10.03 -10.08
C PHE A 71 6.89 -10.83 -11.39
N HIS A 72 7.83 -10.47 -12.26
CA HIS A 72 8.14 -11.25 -13.47
C HIS A 72 9.11 -12.43 -13.25
N ASP A 73 9.23 -12.96 -12.03
CA ASP A 73 10.26 -13.97 -11.71
C ASP A 73 9.78 -15.04 -10.69
N GLN A 74 8.58 -15.59 -10.86
CA GLN A 74 8.21 -16.81 -10.16
C GLN A 74 7.73 -17.90 -11.13
N ASP A 75 8.44 -19.02 -11.06
CA ASP A 75 8.10 -20.36 -11.56
C ASP A 75 8.67 -20.82 -12.92
N GLU A 76 9.97 -20.63 -13.17
CA GLU A 76 10.71 -21.67 -13.90
C GLU A 76 11.25 -22.67 -12.88
N GLY A 77 10.53 -23.78 -12.74
CA GLY A 77 10.95 -24.92 -11.95
C GLY A 77 12.38 -25.32 -12.32
N LYS A 78 13.34 -25.03 -11.42
CA LYS A 78 14.57 -25.80 -11.30
C LYS A 78 14.17 -27.21 -10.90
N SER A 79 13.77 -27.99 -11.92
CA SER A 79 13.80 -29.43 -11.89
C SER A 79 15.13 -29.82 -11.26
N LYS A 80 15.05 -30.54 -10.15
CA LYS A 80 16.20 -31.19 -9.54
C LYS A 80 16.96 -31.87 -10.67
N THR A 81 18.15 -31.39 -11.01
CA THR A 81 19.12 -32.23 -11.71
C THR A 81 19.33 -33.40 -10.78
N VAL A 82 18.66 -34.51 -11.07
CA VAL A 82 19.03 -35.79 -10.51
C VAL A 82 20.39 -36.06 -11.13
N ASP A 83 21.44 -35.96 -10.32
CA ASP A 83 22.78 -36.34 -10.76
C ASP A 83 22.69 -37.79 -11.26
N PRO A 84 23.17 -38.09 -12.48
CA PRO A 84 23.09 -39.43 -13.05
C PRO A 84 23.94 -40.47 -12.27
N ASP A 85 24.70 -40.04 -11.26
CA ASP A 85 25.49 -40.88 -10.36
C ASP A 85 24.68 -41.49 -9.19
N ASP A 86 23.44 -41.03 -8.94
CA ASP A 86 22.54 -41.61 -7.92
C ASP A 86 21.74 -42.84 -8.43
N LEU A 87 22.10 -43.37 -9.62
CA LEU A 87 21.63 -44.69 -10.04
C LEU A 87 22.40 -45.76 -9.27
N GLU A 88 21.88 -46.13 -8.09
CA GLU A 88 22.26 -47.36 -7.41
C GLU A 88 22.24 -48.53 -8.39
N ASP A 89 23.41 -49.16 -8.54
CA ASP A 89 23.67 -50.37 -9.31
C ASP A 89 22.75 -51.51 -8.84
N PRO A 90 21.79 -51.97 -9.66
CA PRO A 90 21.07 -53.18 -9.37
C PRO A 90 21.76 -54.38 -10.07
N PHE A 91 22.44 -55.16 -9.24
CA PHE A 91 22.93 -56.56 -9.39
C PHE A 91 24.40 -56.82 -9.72
#